data_AF-A0A1I5F189-F1
#
_entry.id   AF-A0A1I5F189-F1
#
_cell.length_a   1.000
_cell.length_b   1.000
_cell.length_c   1.000
_cell.angle_alpha   90.00
_cell.angle_beta   90.00
_cell.angle_gamma   90.00
#
_symmetry.space_group_name_H-M   'P 1'
#
loop_
_entity.id
_entity.type
_entity.pdbx_description
1 polymer ?
#
loop_
_entity_poly.entity_id
_entity_poly.type
_entity_poly.pdbx_seq_one_letter_code
_entity_poly.pdbx_strand_id
1 'polypeptide(L)'
;MRAIQAGNTFNIFDDSIEIYEELPARTYSVEYSDMKGCYLSLHSDLEVNEKIYGVHEQKAEKALTTFGILDRGLGIILSGDKGMGKSVFARLLCKKAIGKGIPVIIVSECVPGIANFIESINQECVVLFDEFDKTFDTCRGQDERDEQAQLLSLFDGVATGKRLYIVTCNEIYNLNDYLINRPGRFHYHFRFDYPEVSEIEEYLRDKLQPEYYSQIKDVVAFSSKVNLNYDCLRSIAFELNLGNSFAETINDLNILNTSKKSFDVTLYYENGRMLHRYSCSMNLFMNEGDDLWITMYGEKGLRIAEVKVDRTKIEYDVANNASVVKANGLYIDYVDPDDEPDVNTYKNLKPSYMTIEKNGMRNLRYTV
;
A
#
# COMPACT_ATOMS: atom_id res chain seq x y z
N MET A 1 -16.26 -9.57 48.61
CA MET A 1 -14.98 -8.83 48.74
C MET A 1 -13.83 -9.79 48.47
N ARG A 2 -13.02 -9.52 47.45
CA ARG A 2 -11.81 -10.28 47.12
C ARG A 2 -10.58 -9.40 47.32
N ALA A 3 -9.53 -9.94 47.93
CA ALA A 3 -8.25 -9.24 48.07
C ALA A 3 -7.20 -9.95 47.22
N ILE A 4 -6.52 -9.18 46.36
CA ILE A 4 -5.39 -9.67 45.56
C ILE A 4 -4.12 -9.06 46.15
N GLN A 5 -3.18 -9.91 46.54
CA GLN A 5 -1.89 -9.49 47.05
C GLN A 5 -0.86 -9.44 45.91
N ALA A 6 -0.27 -8.28 45.69
CA ALA A 6 0.86 -8.08 44.79
C ALA A 6 2.09 -7.65 45.63
N GLY A 7 3.00 -8.59 45.90
CA GLY A 7 4.11 -8.36 46.83
C GLY A 7 3.61 -8.09 48.25
N ASN A 8 3.89 -6.90 48.81
CA ASN A 8 3.40 -6.47 50.12
C ASN A 8 2.13 -5.61 50.07
N THR A 9 1.59 -5.36 48.87
CA THR A 9 0.41 -4.51 48.69
C THR A 9 -0.83 -5.39 48.53
N PHE A 10 -1.87 -5.10 49.30
CA PHE A 10 -3.17 -5.75 49.17
C PHE A 10 -4.14 -4.82 48.45
N ASN A 11 -4.59 -5.23 47.27
CA ASN A 11 -5.61 -4.54 46.52
C ASN A 11 -6.97 -5.19 46.80
N ILE A 12 -7.90 -4.42 47.33
CA ILE A 12 -9.25 -4.88 47.68
C ILE A 12 -10.17 -4.56 46.51
N PHE A 13 -10.92 -5.57 46.09
CA PHE A 13 -11.91 -5.45 45.05
C PHE A 13 -13.25 -6.05 45.46
N ASP A 14 -14.29 -5.68 44.72
CA ASP A 14 -15.62 -6.25 44.89
C ASP A 14 -15.71 -7.69 44.34
N ASP A 15 -16.89 -8.29 44.44
CA ASP A 15 -17.13 -9.66 43.98
C ASP A 15 -17.26 -9.80 42.45
N SER A 16 -17.15 -8.70 41.69
CA SER A 16 -17.21 -8.73 40.22
C SER A 16 -15.88 -9.11 39.56
N ILE A 17 -14.83 -9.35 40.35
CA ILE A 17 -13.50 -9.65 39.83
C ILE A 17 -13.38 -11.09 39.34
N GLU A 18 -13.01 -11.18 38.07
CA GLU A 18 -12.52 -12.38 37.41
C GLU A 18 -10.99 -12.38 37.38
N ILE A 19 -10.40 -13.54 37.66
CA ILE A 19 -8.95 -13.75 37.64
C ILE A 19 -8.66 -14.73 36.50
N TYR A 20 -7.72 -14.35 35.64
CA TYR A 20 -7.28 -15.12 34.50
C TYR A 20 -5.80 -15.45 34.64
N GLU A 21 -5.40 -16.70 34.37
CA GLU A 21 -3.99 -17.10 34.32
C GLU A 21 -3.30 -16.58 33.05
N GLU A 22 -4.05 -16.54 31.94
CA GLU A 22 -3.65 -16.07 30.63
C GLU A 22 -4.74 -15.14 30.07
N LEU A 23 -4.39 -14.16 29.23
CA LEU A 23 -5.40 -13.29 28.63
C LEU A 23 -6.28 -14.13 27.70
N PRO A 24 -7.62 -14.07 27.86
CA PRO A 24 -8.54 -14.67 26.91
C PRO A 24 -8.24 -14.24 25.48
N ALA A 25 -8.47 -15.14 24.52
CA ALA A 25 -8.32 -14.85 23.09
C ALA A 25 -9.37 -13.84 22.61
N ARG A 26 -9.10 -12.56 22.86
CA ARG A 26 -9.92 -11.40 22.52
C ARG A 26 -9.03 -10.26 22.03
N THR A 27 -9.66 -9.19 21.59
CA THR A 27 -8.97 -7.96 21.21
C THR A 27 -8.90 -7.02 22.41
N TYR A 28 -7.73 -6.46 22.66
CA TYR A 28 -7.48 -5.50 23.72
C TYR A 28 -6.84 -4.25 23.14
N SER A 29 -7.14 -3.09 23.73
CA SER A 29 -6.42 -1.85 23.46
C SER A 29 -5.49 -1.52 24.62
N VAL A 30 -4.29 -1.01 24.31
CA VAL A 30 -3.41 -0.44 25.32
C VAL A 30 -3.90 0.96 25.66
N GLU A 31 -4.18 1.18 26.93
CA GLU A 31 -4.57 2.46 27.51
C GLU A 31 -3.51 2.91 28.53
N TYR A 32 -3.44 4.21 28.80
CA TYR A 32 -2.51 4.77 29.78
C TYR A 32 -3.22 5.71 30.76
N SER A 33 -2.78 5.68 32.02
CA SER A 33 -3.19 6.63 33.05
C SER A 33 -2.00 6.96 33.95
N ASP A 34 -1.79 8.23 34.27
CA ASP A 34 -0.69 8.66 35.15
C ASP A 34 -0.66 7.93 36.51
N MET A 35 -1.82 7.48 36.99
CA MET A 35 -1.92 6.77 38.27
C MET A 35 -1.65 5.27 38.18
N LYS A 36 -1.93 4.63 37.04
CA LYS A 36 -1.87 3.17 36.88
C LYS A 36 -0.76 2.70 35.94
N GLY A 37 -0.20 3.60 35.12
CA GLY A 37 0.62 3.25 33.97
C GLY A 37 -0.21 2.65 32.84
N CYS A 38 0.42 1.81 32.03
CA CYS A 38 -0.22 1.08 30.93
C CYS A 38 -1.15 -0.03 31.46
N TYR A 39 -2.33 -0.16 30.85
CA TYR A 39 -3.27 -1.25 31.13
C TYR A 39 -4.04 -1.64 29.86
N LEU A 40 -4.72 -2.79 29.89
CA LEU A 40 -5.54 -3.27 28.77
C LEU A 40 -7.02 -2.97 29.00
N SER A 41 -7.69 -2.42 28.00
CA SER A 41 -9.14 -2.35 27.89
C SER A 41 -9.64 -3.36 26.85
N LEU A 42 -10.85 -3.90 27.04
CA LEU A 42 -11.47 -4.75 26.00
C LEU A 42 -11.83 -3.87 24.80
N HIS A 43 -11.32 -4.24 23.64
CA HIS A 43 -11.69 -3.61 22.38
C HIS A 43 -12.86 -4.40 21.77
N SER A 44 -13.77 -3.72 21.06
CA SER A 44 -14.82 -4.39 20.31
C SER A 44 -14.23 -5.37 19.30
N ASP A 45 -14.93 -6.46 19.02
CA ASP A 45 -14.42 -7.46 18.09
C ASP A 45 -14.10 -6.82 16.72
N LEU A 46 -12.96 -7.21 16.16
CA LEU A 46 -12.50 -6.76 14.86
C LEU A 46 -13.40 -7.36 13.76
N GLU A 47 -14.53 -6.71 13.48
CA GLU A 47 -15.36 -7.08 12.35
C GLU A 47 -14.62 -6.83 11.04
N VAL A 48 -14.49 -7.89 10.25
CA VAL A 48 -13.98 -7.84 8.88
C VAL A 48 -15.17 -8.15 7.97
N ASN A 49 -15.93 -7.10 7.64
CA ASN A 49 -17.10 -7.20 6.75
C ASN A 49 -16.73 -6.98 5.28
N GLU A 50 -15.45 -6.68 5.00
CA GLU A 50 -14.96 -6.40 3.67
C GLU A 50 -14.19 -7.61 3.12
N LYS A 51 -14.62 -8.08 1.94
CA LYS A 51 -13.88 -9.07 1.17
C LYS A 51 -12.52 -8.50 0.81
N ILE A 52 -11.47 -9.27 1.04
CA ILE A 52 -10.12 -8.94 0.62
C ILE A 52 -9.86 -9.60 -0.74
N TYR A 53 -9.37 -8.84 -1.70
CA TYR A 53 -9.14 -9.30 -3.08
C TYR A 53 -7.68 -9.72 -3.28
N GLY A 54 -7.38 -10.50 -4.32
CA GLY A 54 -6.02 -10.92 -4.64
C GLY A 54 -5.38 -11.94 -3.68
N VAL A 55 -4.04 -11.94 -3.60
CA VAL A 55 -3.23 -12.95 -2.88
C VAL A 55 -3.14 -12.76 -1.36
N HIS A 56 -4.00 -11.91 -0.80
CA HIS A 56 -3.92 -11.49 0.60
C HIS A 56 -4.25 -12.64 1.57
N GLU A 57 -5.26 -13.46 1.30
CA GLU A 57 -5.63 -14.55 2.22
C GLU A 57 -4.50 -15.59 2.38
N GLN A 58 -3.85 -15.96 1.27
CA GLN A 58 -2.71 -16.89 1.29
C GLN A 58 -1.52 -16.33 2.08
N LYS A 59 -1.25 -15.02 1.96
CA LYS A 59 -0.20 -14.35 2.74
C LYS A 59 -0.50 -14.35 4.23
N ALA A 60 -1.76 -14.17 4.63
CA ALA A 60 -2.16 -14.23 6.04
C ALA A 60 -1.98 -15.63 6.63
N GLU A 61 -2.38 -16.68 5.91
CA GLU A 61 -2.14 -18.06 6.34
C GLU A 61 -0.66 -18.39 6.43
N LYS A 62 0.13 -17.96 5.44
CA LYS A 62 1.59 -18.11 5.45
C LYS A 62 2.21 -17.46 6.70
N ALA A 63 1.78 -16.24 7.04
CA ALA A 63 2.27 -15.52 8.21
C ALA A 63 1.98 -16.28 9.52
N LEU A 64 0.74 -16.71 9.74
CA LEU A 64 0.37 -17.43 10.95
C LEU A 64 0.99 -18.83 11.04
N THR A 65 1.13 -19.52 9.91
CA THR A 65 1.80 -20.83 9.87
C THR A 65 3.27 -20.67 10.26
N THR A 66 3.94 -19.66 9.71
CA THR A 66 5.33 -19.36 10.04
C THR A 66 5.50 -18.98 11.50
N PHE A 67 4.58 -18.17 12.04
CA PHE A 67 4.57 -17.85 13.46
C PHE A 67 4.41 -19.10 14.34
N GLY A 68 3.54 -20.04 13.96
CA GLY A 68 3.37 -21.31 14.67
C GLY A 68 4.65 -22.17 14.71
N ILE A 69 5.43 -22.19 13.62
CA ILE A 69 6.64 -23.01 13.48
C ILE A 69 7.86 -22.41 14.18
N LEU A 70 7.97 -21.08 14.23
CA LEU A 70 9.13 -20.42 14.81
C LEU A 70 9.08 -20.45 16.34
N ASP A 71 10.24 -20.69 16.97
CA ASP A 71 10.43 -20.61 18.43
C ASP A 71 10.70 -19.18 18.93
N ARG A 72 10.62 -18.19 18.03
CA ARG A 72 10.91 -16.78 18.28
C ARG A 72 9.77 -15.89 17.80
N GLY A 73 9.75 -14.64 18.25
CA GLY A 73 8.83 -13.63 17.74
C GLY A 73 8.96 -13.41 16.23
N LEU A 74 7.86 -12.98 15.60
CA LEU A 74 7.77 -12.71 14.17
C LEU A 74 7.29 -11.27 13.96
N GLY A 75 8.07 -10.46 13.24
CA GLY A 75 7.61 -9.14 12.78
C GLY A 75 7.11 -9.16 11.34
N ILE A 76 6.03 -8.44 11.08
CA ILE A 76 5.43 -8.23 9.75
C ILE A 76 5.22 -6.73 9.52
N ILE A 77 5.79 -6.21 8.43
CA ILE A 77 5.54 -4.84 7.95
C ILE A 77 4.53 -4.91 6.81
N LEU A 78 3.45 -4.13 6.91
CA LEU A 78 2.45 -3.89 5.87
C LEU A 78 2.65 -2.46 5.35
N SER A 79 3.22 -2.31 4.16
CA SER A 79 3.48 -0.99 3.57
C SER A 79 2.66 -0.74 2.31
N GLY A 80 2.29 0.49 2.02
CA GLY A 80 1.61 0.88 0.77
C GLY A 80 0.77 2.12 0.96
N ASP A 81 0.22 2.68 -0.10
CA ASP A 81 -0.52 3.94 0.00
C ASP A 81 -1.79 3.85 0.86
N LYS A 82 -2.31 5.02 1.27
CA LYS A 82 -3.58 5.09 2.02
C LYS A 82 -4.71 4.50 1.17
N GLY A 83 -5.60 3.73 1.80
CA GLY A 83 -6.74 3.10 1.11
C GLY A 83 -6.42 1.79 0.37
N MET A 84 -5.23 1.21 0.55
CA MET A 84 -4.84 -0.07 -0.07
C MET A 84 -5.26 -1.32 0.72
N GLY A 85 -6.08 -1.18 1.77
CA GLY A 85 -6.58 -2.33 2.54
C GLY A 85 -5.60 -2.88 3.60
N LYS A 86 -4.52 -2.16 3.94
CA LYS A 86 -3.55 -2.57 4.97
C LYS A 86 -4.21 -2.88 6.32
N SER A 87 -5.03 -1.97 6.84
CA SER A 87 -5.74 -2.16 8.11
C SER A 87 -6.82 -3.25 8.02
N VAL A 88 -7.40 -3.50 6.84
CA VAL A 88 -8.34 -4.62 6.63
C VAL A 88 -7.58 -5.95 6.71
N PHE A 89 -6.42 -6.05 6.06
CA PHE A 89 -5.54 -7.23 6.15
C PHE A 89 -5.04 -7.48 7.57
N ALA A 90 -4.58 -6.44 8.27
CA ALA A 90 -4.13 -6.55 9.65
C ALA A 90 -5.23 -7.10 10.55
N ARG A 91 -6.45 -6.57 10.43
CA ARG A 91 -7.63 -7.07 11.16
C ARG A 91 -7.98 -8.52 10.81
N LEU A 92 -7.88 -8.93 9.54
CA LEU A 92 -8.04 -10.34 9.15
C LEU A 92 -7.01 -11.23 9.84
N LEU A 93 -5.75 -10.81 9.87
CA LEU A 93 -4.67 -11.57 10.50
C LEU A 93 -4.92 -11.71 12.02
N CYS A 94 -5.32 -10.62 12.69
CA CYS A 94 -5.71 -10.62 14.10
C CYS A 94 -6.91 -11.55 14.38
N LYS A 95 -7.97 -11.48 13.55
CA LYS A 95 -9.15 -12.35 13.69
C LYS A 95 -8.78 -13.83 13.55
N LYS A 96 -7.94 -14.18 12.58
CA LYS A 96 -7.44 -15.55 12.42
C LYS A 96 -6.56 -16.00 13.60
N ALA A 97 -5.79 -15.09 14.20
CA ALA A 97 -4.99 -15.39 15.40
C ALA A 97 -5.89 -15.66 16.63
N ILE A 98 -6.94 -14.84 16.84
CA ILE A 98 -7.95 -15.07 17.89
C ILE A 98 -8.61 -16.45 17.73
N GLY A 99 -8.94 -16.83 16.50
CA GLY A 99 -9.48 -18.17 16.20
C GLY A 99 -8.52 -19.33 16.52
N LYS A 100 -7.22 -19.05 16.65
CA LYS A 100 -6.19 -20.00 17.12
C LYS A 100 -5.92 -19.90 18.63
N GLY A 101 -6.69 -19.11 19.36
CA GLY A 101 -6.53 -18.92 20.80
C GLY A 101 -5.48 -17.87 21.19
N ILE A 102 -5.00 -17.06 20.24
CA ILE A 102 -3.95 -16.06 20.49
C ILE A 102 -4.61 -14.69 20.72
N PRO A 103 -4.42 -14.05 21.90
CA PRO A 103 -4.94 -12.72 22.16
C PRO A 103 -4.29 -11.66 21.28
N VAL A 104 -5.04 -10.59 20.97
CA VAL A 104 -4.60 -9.48 20.13
C VAL A 104 -4.56 -8.21 20.97
N ILE A 105 -3.46 -7.48 20.89
CA ILE A 105 -3.23 -6.21 21.57
C ILE A 105 -3.05 -5.13 20.50
N ILE A 106 -3.90 -4.12 20.52
CA ILE A 106 -3.83 -2.96 19.63
C ILE A 106 -3.13 -1.83 20.37
N VAL A 107 -2.12 -1.27 19.71
CA VAL A 107 -1.40 -0.10 20.18
C VAL A 107 -1.72 1.05 19.23
N SER A 108 -2.46 2.04 19.75
CA SER A 108 -2.91 3.20 18.98
C SER A 108 -2.02 4.43 19.19
N GLU A 109 -1.27 4.51 20.29
CA GLU A 109 -0.49 5.68 20.68
C GLU A 109 0.83 5.28 21.36
N CYS A 110 1.84 6.17 21.28
CA CYS A 110 3.08 6.00 22.01
C CYS A 110 2.93 6.49 23.46
N VAL A 111 2.76 5.56 24.40
CA VAL A 111 2.64 5.87 25.82
C VAL A 111 3.90 5.51 26.61
N PRO A 112 4.24 6.24 27.69
CA PRO A 112 5.42 5.96 28.49
C PRO A 112 5.43 4.53 29.05
N GLY A 113 6.55 3.82 28.85
CA GLY A 113 6.73 2.47 29.39
C GLY A 113 5.98 1.36 28.62
N ILE A 114 5.43 1.66 27.45
CA ILE A 114 4.72 0.68 26.62
C ILE A 114 5.58 -0.54 26.27
N ALA A 115 6.88 -0.35 26.01
CA ALA A 115 7.78 -1.44 25.68
C ALA A 115 7.85 -2.46 26.84
N ASN A 116 8.14 -1.97 28.04
CA ASN A 116 8.17 -2.79 29.26
C ASN A 116 6.82 -3.44 29.56
N PHE A 117 5.71 -2.74 29.28
CA PHE A 117 4.37 -3.28 29.48
C PHE A 117 4.10 -4.47 28.55
N ILE A 118 4.39 -4.35 27.26
CA ILE A 118 4.23 -5.44 26.29
C ILE A 118 5.17 -6.60 26.61
N GLU A 119 6.41 -6.32 27.02
CA GLU A 119 7.38 -7.33 27.45
C GLU A 119 6.92 -8.11 28.71
N SER A 120 6.14 -7.47 29.59
CA SER A 120 5.60 -8.13 30.79
C SER A 120 4.56 -9.23 30.48
N ILE A 121 4.00 -9.22 29.27
CA ILE A 121 3.00 -10.20 28.81
C ILE A 121 3.72 -11.43 28.25
N ASN A 122 3.95 -12.44 29.09
CA ASN A 122 4.80 -13.60 28.75
C ASN A 122 4.18 -14.65 27.80
N GLN A 123 2.85 -14.68 27.69
CA GLN A 123 2.13 -15.59 26.79
C GLN A 123 2.29 -15.21 25.30
N GLU A 124 1.92 -16.12 24.40
CA GLU A 124 1.86 -15.79 22.98
C GLU A 124 0.77 -14.76 22.70
N CYS A 125 1.10 -13.68 21.99
CA CYS A 125 0.13 -12.67 21.59
C CYS A 125 0.48 -12.02 20.25
N VAL A 126 -0.53 -11.41 19.63
CA VAL A 126 -0.35 -10.52 18.48
C VAL A 126 -0.35 -9.08 18.98
N VAL A 127 0.61 -8.28 18.53
CA VAL A 127 0.67 -6.84 18.80
C VAL A 127 0.53 -6.11 17.48
N LEU A 128 -0.57 -5.37 17.32
CA LEU A 128 -0.88 -4.58 16.14
C LEU A 128 -0.57 -3.10 16.41
N PHE A 129 0.32 -2.54 15.59
CA PHE A 129 0.54 -1.11 15.46
C PHE A 129 -0.03 -0.65 14.12
N ASP A 130 -1.16 0.06 14.13
CA ASP A 130 -1.75 0.64 12.92
C ASP A 130 -1.26 2.08 12.72
N GLU A 131 -1.07 2.48 11.46
CA GLU A 131 -0.50 3.77 11.04
C GLU A 131 0.79 4.14 11.78
N PHE A 132 1.68 3.16 11.99
CA PHE A 132 2.88 3.31 12.82
C PHE A 132 3.78 4.45 12.38
N ASP A 133 3.88 4.71 11.08
CA ASP A 133 4.67 5.82 10.53
C ASP A 133 4.11 7.21 10.88
N LYS A 134 2.83 7.31 11.24
CA LYS A 134 2.21 8.55 11.72
C LYS A 134 2.16 8.64 13.24
N THR A 135 1.92 7.50 13.89
CA THR A 135 1.73 7.41 15.33
C THR A 135 3.05 7.51 16.09
N PHE A 136 4.14 7.01 15.50
CA PHE A 136 5.46 6.98 16.12
C PHE A 136 6.43 7.78 15.26
N ASP A 137 6.70 9.02 15.67
CA ASP A 137 7.56 9.89 14.86
C ASP A 137 9.03 9.48 15.00
N THR A 138 9.77 9.55 13.90
CA THR A 138 11.24 9.54 13.94
C THR A 138 11.66 10.99 14.02
N CYS A 139 11.86 11.52 15.23
CA CYS A 139 12.41 12.85 15.45
C CYS A 139 13.77 12.98 14.72
N ARG A 140 13.78 13.53 13.51
CA ARG A 140 15.00 13.84 12.73
C ARG A 140 15.66 15.17 13.17
N GLY A 141 15.22 15.75 14.29
CA GLY A 141 15.64 17.04 14.82
C GLY A 141 15.90 17.03 16.33
N GLN A 142 16.69 18.00 16.80
CA GLN A 142 17.44 18.10 18.06
C GLN A 142 16.72 17.91 19.43
N ASP A 143 15.45 17.50 19.48
CA ASP A 143 14.73 17.26 20.75
C ASP A 143 14.53 15.75 21.04
N GLU A 144 15.48 15.23 21.80
CA GLU A 144 15.65 14.03 22.65
C GLU A 144 14.62 12.86 22.77
N ARG A 145 13.59 12.64 21.95
CA ARG A 145 12.83 11.36 22.02
C ARG A 145 12.45 10.80 20.65
N ASP A 146 13.28 9.89 20.13
CA ASP A 146 12.88 8.96 19.07
C ASP A 146 11.94 7.91 19.69
N GLU A 147 10.64 8.05 19.43
CA GLU A 147 9.60 7.15 19.94
C GLU A 147 9.73 5.76 19.35
N GLN A 148 10.14 5.66 18.08
CA GLN A 148 10.42 4.37 17.45
C GLN A 148 11.63 3.69 18.11
N ALA A 149 12.66 4.45 18.51
CA ALA A 149 13.82 3.91 19.23
C ALA A 149 13.44 3.25 20.56
N GLN A 150 12.45 3.79 21.28
CA GLN A 150 11.94 3.19 22.52
C GLN A 150 11.26 1.83 22.28
N LEU A 151 10.69 1.62 21.09
CA LEU A 151 10.07 0.36 20.70
C LEU A 151 11.05 -0.64 20.09
N LEU A 152 12.28 -0.24 19.75
CA LEU A 152 13.26 -1.17 19.16
C LEU A 152 13.57 -2.35 20.06
N SER A 153 13.53 -2.17 21.40
CA SER A 153 13.75 -3.27 22.35
C SER A 153 12.73 -4.40 22.17
N LEU A 154 11.49 -4.08 21.81
CA LEU A 154 10.43 -5.04 21.53
C LEU A 154 10.79 -5.97 20.36
N PHE A 155 11.52 -5.43 19.38
CA PHE A 155 11.83 -6.12 18.13
C PHE A 155 13.19 -6.81 18.17
N ASP A 156 14.01 -6.60 19.19
CA ASP A 156 15.39 -7.09 19.29
C ASP A 156 15.51 -8.58 19.64
N GLY A 157 14.39 -9.26 19.90
CA GLY A 157 14.36 -10.71 20.12
C GLY A 157 15.00 -11.16 21.45
N VAL A 158 15.41 -10.20 22.29
CA VAL A 158 15.86 -10.43 23.68
C VAL A 158 14.66 -10.59 24.62
N ALA A 159 13.48 -10.10 24.21
CA ALA A 159 12.26 -10.18 24.99
C ALA A 159 11.85 -11.64 25.26
N THR A 160 11.52 -11.94 26.51
CA THR A 160 10.89 -13.20 26.91
C THR A 160 9.47 -13.24 26.35
N GLY A 161 9.12 -14.32 25.63
CA GLY A 161 7.79 -14.51 25.05
C GLY A 161 7.75 -14.39 23.53
N LYS A 162 6.94 -15.24 22.90
CA LYS A 162 6.80 -15.33 21.45
C LYS A 162 5.64 -14.46 20.98
N ARG A 163 5.95 -13.39 20.25
CA ARG A 163 4.96 -12.37 19.83
C ARG A 163 4.95 -12.19 18.32
N LEU A 164 3.76 -11.95 17.78
CA LEU A 164 3.57 -11.57 16.38
C LEU A 164 3.37 -10.05 16.31
N TYR A 165 4.37 -9.32 15.84
CA TYR A 165 4.29 -7.88 15.64
C TYR A 165 3.78 -7.57 14.24
N ILE A 166 2.70 -6.80 14.13
CA ILE A 166 2.16 -6.32 12.86
C ILE A 166 2.27 -4.80 12.88
N VAL A 167 2.99 -4.24 11.91
CA VAL A 167 3.18 -2.81 11.76
C VAL A 167 2.62 -2.39 10.42
N THR A 168 1.70 -1.43 10.38
CA THR A 168 1.22 -0.83 9.13
C THR A 168 1.86 0.53 8.91
N CYS A 169 2.27 0.83 7.68
CA CYS A 169 2.82 2.13 7.32
C CYS A 169 2.38 2.55 5.92
N ASN A 170 2.29 3.87 5.68
CA ASN A 170 2.04 4.39 4.35
C ASN A 170 3.36 4.54 3.58
N GLU A 171 4.35 5.14 4.22
CA GLU A 171 5.66 5.36 3.60
C GLU A 171 6.75 4.63 4.38
N ILE A 172 7.46 3.73 3.70
CA ILE A 172 8.52 2.94 4.32
C ILE A 172 9.69 3.81 4.81
N TYR A 173 9.92 4.97 4.18
CA TYR A 173 11.01 5.90 4.52
C TYR A 173 10.81 6.62 5.86
N ASN A 174 9.60 6.55 6.42
CA ASN A 174 9.26 7.10 7.74
C ASN A 174 9.43 6.05 8.85
N LEU A 175 9.72 4.80 8.49
CA LEU A 175 10.16 3.80 9.44
C LEU A 175 11.66 3.96 9.70
N ASN A 176 12.06 3.71 10.95
CA ASN A 176 13.45 3.67 11.34
C ASN A 176 14.21 2.58 10.55
N ASP A 177 15.42 2.91 10.06
CA ASP A 177 16.30 2.00 9.32
C ASP A 177 16.60 0.70 10.10
N TYR A 178 16.51 0.72 11.43
CA TYR A 178 16.67 -0.45 12.29
C TYR A 178 15.52 -1.48 12.17
N LEU A 179 14.37 -1.09 11.63
CA LEU A 179 13.22 -1.98 11.37
C LEU A 179 13.30 -2.59 9.96
N ILE A 180 13.85 -1.86 9.00
CA ILE A 180 13.91 -2.22 7.58
C ILE A 180 15.13 -3.13 7.33
N ASN A 181 15.03 -4.05 6.36
CA ASN A 181 16.13 -4.95 5.93
C ASN A 181 16.71 -5.84 7.05
N ARG A 182 15.92 -6.12 8.09
CA ARG A 182 16.32 -6.98 9.22
C ARG A 182 15.34 -8.15 9.34
N PRO A 183 15.49 -9.24 8.54
CA PRO A 183 14.61 -10.42 8.61
C PRO A 183 14.65 -11.18 9.95
N GLY A 184 15.65 -10.88 10.78
CA GLY A 184 15.70 -11.29 12.18
C GLY A 184 14.68 -10.59 13.09
N ARG A 185 14.25 -9.36 12.76
CA ARG A 185 13.24 -8.60 13.52
C ARG A 185 11.89 -8.65 12.79
N PHE A 186 11.89 -8.18 11.54
CA PHE A 186 10.75 -8.18 10.65
C PHE A 186 10.99 -9.15 9.51
N HIS A 187 10.46 -10.36 9.67
CA HIS A 187 10.66 -11.45 8.74
C HIS A 187 9.88 -11.25 7.42
N TYR A 188 8.70 -10.66 7.51
CA TYR A 188 7.88 -10.37 6.33
C TYR A 188 7.71 -8.88 6.12
N HIS A 189 7.86 -8.48 4.85
CA HIS A 189 7.46 -7.19 4.36
C HIS A 189 6.47 -7.40 3.21
N PHE A 190 5.20 -7.16 3.50
CA PHE A 190 4.10 -7.24 2.55
C PHE A 190 3.79 -5.84 2.03
N ARG A 191 4.11 -5.63 0.75
CA ARG A 191 3.76 -4.42 0.02
C ARG A 191 2.34 -4.56 -0.55
N PHE A 192 1.55 -3.53 -0.34
CA PHE A 192 0.22 -3.34 -0.90
C PHE A 192 0.35 -2.30 -2.01
N ASP A 193 0.35 -2.80 -3.23
CA ASP A 193 0.36 -1.97 -4.42
C ASP A 193 -1.09 -1.69 -4.86
N TYR A 194 -1.24 -0.78 -5.82
CA TYR A 194 -2.56 -0.49 -6.40
C TYR A 194 -3.15 -1.74 -7.06
N PRO A 195 -4.47 -1.93 -6.96
CA PRO A 195 -5.13 -3.10 -7.51
C PRO A 195 -4.91 -3.18 -9.02
N GLU A 196 -4.67 -4.40 -9.50
CA GLU A 196 -4.58 -4.66 -10.94
C GLU A 196 -5.95 -4.57 -11.62
N VAL A 197 -5.97 -4.46 -12.94
CA VAL A 197 -7.21 -4.36 -13.72
C VAL A 197 -8.18 -5.51 -13.41
N SER A 198 -7.68 -6.74 -13.30
CA SER A 198 -8.50 -7.90 -12.94
C SER A 198 -9.09 -7.79 -11.53
N GLU A 199 -8.34 -7.22 -10.58
CA GLU A 199 -8.82 -7.01 -9.19
C GLU A 199 -9.86 -5.90 -9.13
N ILE A 200 -9.68 -4.83 -9.92
CA ILE A 200 -10.65 -3.74 -10.07
C ILE A 200 -11.96 -4.27 -10.66
N GLU A 201 -11.89 -5.08 -11.73
CA GLU A 201 -13.06 -5.70 -12.33
C GLU A 201 -13.78 -6.63 -11.35
N GLU A 202 -13.05 -7.47 -10.61
CA GLU A 202 -13.64 -8.34 -9.59
C GLU A 202 -14.32 -7.53 -8.48
N TYR A 203 -13.64 -6.49 -7.97
CA TYR A 203 -14.17 -5.60 -6.94
C TYR A 203 -15.47 -4.93 -7.39
N LEU A 204 -15.47 -4.33 -8.59
CA LEU A 204 -16.63 -3.61 -9.10
C LEU A 204 -17.79 -4.56 -9.39
N ARG A 205 -17.54 -5.79 -9.88
CA ARG A 205 -18.60 -6.79 -10.06
C ARG A 205 -19.25 -7.21 -8.74
N ASP A 206 -18.50 -7.27 -7.65
CA ASP A 206 -19.02 -7.59 -6.32
C ASP A 206 -19.82 -6.42 -5.71
N LYS A 207 -19.43 -5.16 -6.00
CA LYS A 207 -20.01 -3.96 -5.36
C LYS A 207 -21.06 -3.23 -6.18
N LEU A 208 -21.06 -3.38 -7.51
CA LEU A 208 -22.04 -2.74 -8.39
C LEU A 208 -23.28 -3.62 -8.59
N GLN A 209 -24.43 -2.98 -8.77
CA GLN A 209 -25.61 -3.66 -9.27
C GLN A 209 -25.43 -4.05 -10.75
N PRO A 210 -26.02 -5.18 -11.22
CA PRO A 210 -25.81 -5.70 -12.57
C PRO A 210 -26.11 -4.69 -13.70
N GLU A 211 -27.00 -3.74 -13.46
CA GLU A 211 -27.41 -2.72 -14.43
C GLU A 211 -26.27 -1.74 -14.77
N TYR A 212 -25.30 -1.57 -13.85
CA TYR A 212 -24.16 -0.66 -14.02
C TYR A 212 -22.89 -1.34 -14.50
N TYR A 213 -22.92 -2.64 -14.83
CA TYR A 213 -21.74 -3.37 -15.30
C TYR A 213 -21.15 -2.82 -16.60
N SER A 214 -21.92 -2.08 -17.39
CA SER A 214 -21.43 -1.37 -18.58
C SER A 214 -20.36 -0.31 -18.24
N GLN A 215 -20.46 0.33 -17.07
CA GLN A 215 -19.56 1.40 -16.61
C GLN A 215 -18.20 0.86 -16.14
N ILE A 216 -18.08 -0.45 -15.86
CA ILE A 216 -16.82 -1.06 -15.38
C ILE A 216 -15.67 -0.78 -16.35
N LYS A 217 -15.94 -0.81 -17.66
CA LYS A 217 -14.94 -0.53 -18.70
C LYS A 217 -14.37 0.88 -18.59
N ASP A 218 -15.20 1.86 -18.25
CA ASP A 218 -14.79 3.25 -18.12
C ASP A 218 -13.95 3.46 -16.86
N VAL A 219 -14.30 2.77 -15.75
CA VAL A 219 -13.49 2.77 -14.52
C VAL A 219 -12.13 2.12 -14.76
N VAL A 220 -12.06 1.00 -15.48
CA VAL A 220 -10.81 0.32 -15.86
C VAL A 220 -9.96 1.21 -16.79
N ALA A 221 -10.59 1.84 -17.79
CA ALA A 221 -9.89 2.79 -18.65
C ALA A 221 -9.32 3.97 -17.86
N PHE A 222 -10.04 4.44 -16.84
CA PHE A 222 -9.57 5.49 -15.95
C PHE A 222 -8.45 5.02 -15.01
N SER A 223 -8.52 3.79 -14.48
CA SER A 223 -7.50 3.23 -13.58
C SER A 223 -6.13 3.05 -14.26
N SER A 224 -6.13 2.83 -15.58
CA SER A 224 -4.88 2.82 -16.36
C SER A 224 -4.12 4.15 -16.26
N LYS A 225 -4.85 5.25 -16.12
CA LYS A 225 -4.30 6.62 -16.09
C LYS A 225 -4.18 7.15 -14.65
N VAL A 226 -5.05 6.71 -13.73
CA VAL A 226 -5.09 7.13 -12.32
C VAL A 226 -4.90 5.95 -11.36
N ASN A 227 -4.03 6.12 -10.37
CA ASN A 227 -3.93 5.18 -9.27
C ASN A 227 -5.24 5.18 -8.47
N LEU A 228 -6.07 4.14 -8.65
CA LEU A 228 -7.31 3.96 -7.89
C LEU A 228 -7.07 3.01 -6.73
N ASN A 229 -7.23 3.50 -5.50
CA ASN A 229 -7.24 2.65 -4.32
C ASN A 229 -8.65 2.10 -4.03
N TYR A 230 -8.76 1.16 -3.08
CA TYR A 230 -10.06 0.58 -2.72
C TYR A 230 -11.04 1.61 -2.14
N ASP A 231 -10.54 2.71 -1.58
CA ASP A 231 -11.36 3.83 -1.12
C ASP A 231 -12.00 4.58 -2.30
N CYS A 232 -11.21 4.93 -3.32
CA CYS A 232 -11.69 5.49 -4.59
C CYS A 232 -12.68 4.55 -5.26
N LEU A 233 -12.38 3.25 -5.36
CA LEU A 233 -13.27 2.27 -5.98
C LEU A 233 -14.59 2.14 -5.22
N ARG A 234 -14.56 2.23 -3.89
CA ARG A 234 -15.77 2.25 -3.05
C ARG A 234 -16.62 3.47 -3.31
N SER A 235 -16.02 4.66 -3.36
CA SER A 235 -16.74 5.90 -3.66
C SER A 235 -17.35 5.87 -5.06
N ILE A 236 -16.58 5.40 -6.06
CA ILE A 236 -17.08 5.23 -7.44
C ILE A 236 -18.25 4.24 -7.46
N ALA A 237 -18.11 3.08 -6.84
CA ALA A 237 -19.17 2.07 -6.83
C ALA A 237 -20.44 2.57 -6.12
N PHE A 238 -20.30 3.34 -5.04
CA PHE A 238 -21.41 3.95 -4.33
C PHE A 238 -22.18 4.92 -5.22
N GLU A 239 -21.49 5.86 -5.88
CA GLU A 239 -22.10 6.86 -6.76
C GLU A 239 -22.76 6.24 -8.00
N LEU A 240 -22.12 5.26 -8.63
CA LEU A 240 -22.70 4.55 -9.77
C LEU A 240 -24.00 3.81 -9.37
N ASN A 241 -24.03 3.21 -8.18
CA ASN A 241 -25.23 2.55 -7.67
C ASN A 241 -26.38 3.53 -7.35
N LEU A 242 -26.09 4.83 -7.19
CA LEU A 242 -27.12 5.87 -7.06
C LEU A 242 -27.72 6.29 -8.42
N GLY A 243 -27.17 5.79 -9.53
CA GLY A 243 -27.64 6.07 -10.88
C GLY A 243 -26.86 7.16 -11.62
N ASN A 244 -25.79 7.69 -11.01
CA ASN A 244 -24.92 8.67 -11.66
C ASN A 244 -24.07 8.01 -12.74
N SER A 245 -23.75 8.75 -13.80
CA SER A 245 -22.80 8.27 -14.80
C SER A 245 -21.37 8.38 -14.28
N PHE A 246 -20.46 7.51 -14.76
CA PHE A 246 -19.05 7.56 -14.36
C PHE A 246 -18.41 8.94 -14.63
N ALA A 247 -18.80 9.58 -15.74
CA ALA A 247 -18.30 10.90 -16.12
C ALA A 247 -18.70 12.00 -15.12
N GLU A 248 -19.93 11.96 -14.60
CA GLU A 248 -20.38 12.89 -13.55
C GLU A 248 -19.67 12.59 -12.22
N THR A 249 -19.65 11.31 -11.83
CA THR A 249 -19.02 10.84 -10.59
C THR A 249 -17.56 11.29 -10.46
N ILE A 250 -16.74 11.15 -11.51
CA ILE A 250 -15.33 11.52 -11.43
C ILE A 250 -15.11 13.03 -11.29
N ASN A 251 -16.03 13.87 -11.79
CA ASN A 251 -15.93 15.31 -11.61
C ASN A 251 -16.26 15.75 -10.17
N ASP A 252 -17.13 15.02 -9.49
CA ASP A 252 -17.59 15.36 -8.14
C ASP A 252 -16.71 14.75 -7.04
N LEU A 253 -16.11 13.58 -7.29
CA LEU A 253 -15.27 12.89 -6.32
C LEU A 253 -13.92 13.61 -6.12
N ASN A 254 -13.42 13.57 -4.88
CA ASN A 254 -12.09 14.07 -4.51
C ASN A 254 -10.95 13.11 -4.98
N ILE A 255 -10.97 12.74 -6.26
CA ILE A 255 -9.96 11.91 -6.92
C ILE A 255 -9.14 12.84 -7.81
N LEU A 256 -8.29 13.64 -7.18
CA LEU A 256 -7.49 14.65 -7.85
C LEU A 256 -6.20 14.04 -8.41
N ASN A 257 -5.85 14.41 -9.64
CA ASN A 257 -4.54 14.10 -10.21
C ASN A 257 -3.50 15.12 -9.73
N THR A 258 -3.11 15.02 -8.45
CA THR A 258 -2.16 15.97 -7.81
C THR A 258 -0.69 15.60 -8.04
N SER A 259 -0.39 14.34 -8.35
CA SER A 259 0.98 13.86 -8.53
C SER A 259 1.47 14.00 -9.97
N LYS A 260 2.65 14.58 -10.18
CA LYS A 260 3.43 14.40 -11.42
C LYS A 260 3.79 12.91 -11.54
N LYS A 261 3.07 12.18 -12.38
CA LYS A 261 3.34 10.76 -12.64
C LYS A 261 4.45 10.62 -13.67
N SER A 262 5.36 9.70 -13.42
CA SER A 262 6.42 9.31 -14.36
C SER A 262 5.93 8.14 -15.22
N PHE A 263 6.19 8.23 -16.52
CA PHE A 263 5.85 7.20 -17.49
C PHE A 263 7.09 6.83 -18.31
N ASP A 264 7.19 5.56 -18.66
CA ASP A 264 8.10 5.05 -19.67
C ASP A 264 7.37 4.99 -21.00
N VAL A 265 7.94 5.61 -22.03
CA VAL A 265 7.32 5.73 -23.35
C VAL A 265 8.22 5.12 -24.39
N THR A 266 7.69 4.20 -25.20
CA THR A 266 8.43 3.54 -26.28
C THR A 266 7.68 3.65 -27.59
N LEU A 267 8.32 4.20 -28.62
CA LEU A 267 7.82 4.25 -29.99
C LEU A 267 8.43 3.10 -30.79
N TYR A 268 7.58 2.26 -31.40
CA TYR A 268 7.97 1.13 -32.23
C TYR A 268 7.77 1.46 -33.71
N TYR A 269 8.77 1.13 -34.52
CA TYR A 269 8.73 1.22 -35.98
C TYR A 269 8.48 -0.16 -36.61
N GLU A 270 7.95 -0.20 -37.83
CA GLU A 270 7.63 -1.46 -38.53
C GLU A 270 8.85 -2.39 -38.74
N ASN A 271 10.07 -1.84 -38.77
CA ASN A 271 11.30 -2.60 -38.92
C ASN A 271 11.89 -3.12 -37.60
N GLY A 272 11.17 -2.95 -36.48
CA GLY A 272 11.59 -3.40 -35.15
C GLY A 272 12.49 -2.42 -34.38
N ARG A 273 12.85 -1.27 -34.96
CA ARG A 273 13.57 -0.22 -34.21
C ARG A 273 12.66 0.49 -33.22
N MET A 274 13.26 1.03 -32.17
CA MET A 274 12.54 1.75 -31.12
C MET A 274 13.20 3.08 -30.77
N LEU A 275 12.38 4.05 -30.39
CA LEU A 275 12.82 5.20 -29.61
C LEU A 275 12.20 5.10 -28.23
N HIS A 276 12.93 5.53 -27.21
CA HIS A 276 12.49 5.42 -25.82
C HIS A 276 12.62 6.75 -25.08
N ARG A 277 11.79 6.91 -24.05
CA ARG A 277 11.95 7.94 -23.03
C ARG A 277 11.54 7.35 -21.70
N TYR A 278 12.51 7.21 -20.79
CA TYR A 278 12.26 6.68 -19.46
C TYR A 278 11.94 7.79 -18.44
N SER A 279 11.06 7.48 -17.49
CA SER A 279 10.72 8.30 -16.32
C SER A 279 10.28 9.72 -16.64
N CYS A 280 9.52 9.91 -17.72
CA CYS A 280 9.05 11.23 -18.11
C CYS A 280 7.81 11.65 -17.30
N SER A 281 7.88 12.85 -16.69
CA SER A 281 6.71 13.42 -16.01
C SER A 281 5.75 13.98 -17.06
N MET A 282 4.60 13.32 -17.25
CA MET A 282 3.58 13.78 -18.19
C MET A 282 2.21 13.85 -17.54
N ASN A 283 1.42 14.87 -17.90
CA ASN A 283 0.04 15.00 -17.47
C ASN A 283 -0.89 14.58 -18.62
N LEU A 284 -1.46 13.37 -18.51
CA LEU A 284 -2.38 12.82 -19.51
C LEU A 284 -3.78 13.47 -19.47
N PHE A 285 -4.06 14.39 -18.54
CA PHE A 285 -5.42 14.82 -18.19
C PHE A 285 -5.74 16.31 -18.34
N MET A 286 -4.76 17.18 -18.66
CA MET A 286 -5.12 18.60 -18.86
C MET A 286 -5.84 18.77 -20.19
N ASN A 287 -7.13 19.10 -20.12
CA ASN A 287 -7.87 19.62 -21.26
C ASN A 287 -7.39 21.05 -21.53
N GLU A 288 -7.04 21.27 -22.81
CA GLU A 288 -6.78 22.55 -23.46
C GLU A 288 -5.46 23.28 -23.14
N GLY A 289 -4.67 23.50 -24.19
CA GLY A 289 -3.61 24.51 -24.24
C GLY A 289 -2.20 23.99 -24.52
N ASP A 290 -1.78 22.92 -23.86
CA ASP A 290 -0.40 22.44 -23.96
C ASP A 290 -0.29 21.21 -24.87
N ASP A 291 0.25 21.44 -26.07
CA ASP A 291 0.75 20.38 -26.93
C ASP A 291 1.85 19.60 -26.18
N LEU A 292 1.50 18.41 -25.69
CA LEU A 292 2.45 17.56 -24.99
C LEU A 292 3.35 16.86 -26.00
N TRP A 293 4.52 17.45 -26.23
CA TRP A 293 5.61 16.86 -26.99
C TRP A 293 6.52 16.03 -26.07
N ILE A 294 6.76 14.79 -26.48
CA ILE A 294 7.59 13.83 -25.76
C ILE A 294 8.92 13.72 -26.51
N THR A 295 10.01 14.20 -25.92
CA THR A 295 11.36 14.04 -26.48
C THR A 295 11.81 12.58 -26.41
N MET A 296 12.10 11.99 -27.57
CA MET A 296 12.42 10.58 -27.73
C MET A 296 13.90 10.40 -28.07
N TYR A 297 14.50 9.36 -27.48
CA TYR A 297 15.92 9.05 -27.60
C TYR A 297 16.14 7.73 -28.35
N GLY A 298 17.18 7.71 -29.17
CA GLY A 298 17.62 6.50 -29.86
C GLY A 298 18.47 5.59 -28.96
N GLU A 299 18.90 4.45 -29.48
CA GLU A 299 19.71 3.45 -28.75
C GLU A 299 21.01 4.01 -28.17
N LYS A 300 21.60 5.04 -28.80
CA LYS A 300 22.83 5.71 -28.32
C LYS A 300 22.57 6.81 -27.29
N GLY A 301 21.33 7.00 -26.84
CA GLY A 301 20.94 8.06 -25.90
C GLY A 301 20.89 9.47 -26.52
N LEU A 302 21.00 9.59 -27.84
CA LEU A 302 20.88 10.85 -28.57
C LEU A 302 19.41 11.20 -28.80
N ARG A 303 19.10 12.51 -28.77
CA ARG A 303 17.75 13.02 -29.04
C ARG A 303 17.45 12.87 -30.53
N ILE A 304 16.42 12.10 -30.89
CA ILE A 304 16.09 11.80 -32.29
C ILE A 304 14.84 12.55 -32.76
N ALA A 305 13.82 12.62 -31.93
CA ALA A 305 12.53 13.20 -32.31
C ALA A 305 11.78 13.74 -31.10
N GLU A 306 10.81 14.60 -31.33
CA GLU A 306 9.73 14.89 -30.41
C GLU A 306 8.44 14.28 -30.96
N VAL A 307 7.66 13.65 -30.09
CA VAL A 307 6.41 13.00 -30.49
C VAL A 307 5.26 13.59 -29.71
N LYS A 308 4.28 14.11 -30.43
CA LYS A 308 2.97 14.51 -29.89
C LYS A 308 1.99 13.37 -30.05
N VAL A 309 1.26 13.10 -28.97
CA VAL A 309 0.28 12.01 -28.87
C VAL A 309 -1.13 12.57 -28.88
N ASP A 310 -1.97 12.06 -29.78
CA ASP A 310 -3.41 12.29 -29.76
C ASP A 310 -4.04 11.49 -28.60
N ARG A 311 -4.35 12.21 -27.52
CA ARG A 311 -4.87 11.60 -26.28
C ARG A 311 -6.22 10.91 -26.47
N THR A 312 -7.00 11.27 -27.50
CA THR A 312 -8.30 10.65 -27.80
C THR A 312 -8.16 9.25 -28.41
N LYS A 313 -6.97 8.92 -28.94
CA LYS A 313 -6.68 7.63 -29.59
C LYS A 313 -5.85 6.68 -28.73
N ILE A 314 -5.72 6.98 -27.43
CA ILE A 314 -5.08 6.08 -26.46
C ILE A 314 -6.04 4.93 -26.17
N GLU A 315 -5.69 3.74 -26.62
CA GLU A 315 -6.36 2.48 -26.30
C GLU A 315 -5.57 1.77 -25.20
N TYR A 316 -6.23 1.21 -24.20
CA TYR A 316 -5.54 0.44 -23.16
C TYR A 316 -5.45 -1.03 -23.55
N ASP A 317 -4.23 -1.55 -23.63
CA ASP A 317 -3.96 -2.96 -23.87
C ASP A 317 -3.87 -3.71 -22.53
N VAL A 318 -4.94 -4.43 -22.20
CA VAL A 318 -5.08 -5.21 -20.97
C VAL A 318 -4.04 -6.33 -20.87
N ALA A 319 -3.61 -6.90 -22.00
CA ALA A 319 -2.68 -8.03 -21.99
C ALA A 319 -1.26 -7.61 -21.60
N ASN A 320 -0.86 -6.39 -21.96
CA ASN A 320 0.48 -5.86 -21.72
C ASN A 320 0.52 -4.80 -20.60
N ASN A 321 -0.62 -4.53 -19.94
CA ASN A 321 -0.76 -3.50 -18.90
C ASN A 321 -0.22 -2.12 -19.35
N ALA A 322 -0.42 -1.78 -20.62
CA ALA A 322 0.17 -0.61 -21.26
C ALA A 322 -0.90 0.19 -22.02
N SER A 323 -0.77 1.51 -22.00
CA SER A 323 -1.54 2.37 -22.89
C SER A 323 -0.87 2.39 -24.27
N VAL A 324 -1.62 2.10 -25.33
CA VAL A 324 -1.13 1.97 -26.70
C VAL A 324 -1.76 3.03 -27.59
N VAL A 325 -0.94 3.64 -28.45
CA VAL A 325 -1.38 4.59 -29.48
C VAL A 325 -0.87 4.13 -30.82
N LYS A 326 -1.79 3.86 -31.75
CA LYS A 326 -1.44 3.48 -33.13
C LYS A 326 -0.86 4.67 -33.89
N ALA A 327 -0.13 4.39 -34.97
CA ALA A 327 0.51 5.41 -35.82
C ALA A 327 -0.38 6.59 -36.21
N ASN A 328 -1.69 6.37 -36.42
CA ASN A 328 -2.65 7.40 -36.80
C ASN A 328 -2.96 8.44 -35.70
N GLY A 329 -2.46 8.23 -34.47
CA GLY A 329 -2.54 9.16 -33.35
C GLY A 329 -1.20 9.75 -32.94
N LEU A 330 -0.15 9.56 -33.76
CA LEU A 330 1.20 10.01 -33.46
C LEU A 330 1.63 11.10 -34.46
N TYR A 331 2.15 12.20 -33.94
CA TYR A 331 2.75 13.27 -34.74
C TYR A 331 4.21 13.37 -34.34
N ILE A 332 5.11 13.08 -35.28
CA ILE A 332 6.55 12.99 -35.01
C ILE A 332 7.25 14.16 -35.68
N ASP A 333 8.00 14.93 -34.91
CA ASP A 333 8.91 15.96 -35.38
C ASP A 333 10.35 15.50 -35.15
N TYR A 334 11.11 15.32 -36.22
CA TYR A 334 12.48 14.83 -36.13
C TYR A 334 13.44 15.99 -35.93
N VAL A 335 14.45 15.81 -35.08
CA VAL A 335 15.54 16.79 -34.93
C VAL A 335 16.23 16.98 -36.29
N ASP A 336 16.80 18.17 -36.53
CA ASP A 336 17.52 18.43 -37.76
C ASP A 336 18.66 17.40 -37.93
N PRO A 337 18.71 16.64 -39.04
CA PRO A 337 19.78 15.68 -39.29
C PRO A 337 21.17 16.32 -39.38
N ASP A 338 21.26 17.62 -39.62
CA ASP A 338 22.54 18.36 -39.61
C ASP A 338 23.09 18.50 -38.19
N ASP A 339 22.22 18.52 -37.17
CA ASP A 339 22.59 18.52 -35.75
C ASP A 339 22.84 17.10 -35.23
N GLU A 340 22.07 16.11 -35.71
CA GLU A 340 22.17 14.71 -35.27
C GLU A 340 22.05 13.71 -36.46
N PRO A 341 23.19 13.26 -37.03
CA PRO A 341 23.19 12.43 -38.25
C PRO A 341 22.44 11.10 -38.13
N ASP A 342 22.34 10.54 -36.92
CA ASP A 342 21.64 9.29 -36.62
C ASP A 342 20.12 9.39 -36.89
N VAL A 343 19.55 10.61 -36.92
CA VAL A 343 18.13 10.87 -37.24
C VAL A 343 17.74 10.32 -38.61
N ASN A 344 18.63 10.39 -39.60
CA ASN A 344 18.37 9.89 -40.96
C ASN A 344 17.99 8.40 -40.99
N THR A 345 18.43 7.65 -39.99
CA THR A 345 18.13 6.23 -39.87
C THR A 345 16.71 5.95 -39.33
N TYR A 346 16.03 6.97 -38.80
CA TYR A 346 14.66 6.90 -38.28
C TYR A 346 13.65 7.68 -39.14
N LYS A 347 14.05 8.80 -39.74
CA LYS A 347 13.17 9.72 -40.50
C LYS A 347 12.38 9.05 -41.63
N ASN A 348 12.93 8.02 -42.26
CA ASN A 348 12.31 7.28 -43.37
C ASN A 348 11.53 6.04 -42.92
N LEU A 349 11.51 5.73 -41.62
CA LEU A 349 10.81 4.58 -41.09
C LEU A 349 9.35 4.90 -40.81
N LYS A 350 8.49 3.90 -41.02
CA LYS A 350 7.07 4.01 -40.69
C LYS A 350 6.87 3.70 -39.21
N PRO A 351 6.31 4.64 -38.42
CA PRO A 351 5.92 4.35 -37.04
C PRO A 351 4.77 3.34 -37.05
N SER A 352 4.79 2.39 -36.11
CA SER A 352 3.78 1.36 -35.96
C SER A 352 2.82 1.70 -34.82
N TYR A 353 3.33 1.77 -33.60
CA TYR A 353 2.59 2.13 -32.40
C TYR A 353 3.53 2.65 -31.31
N MET A 354 2.97 3.32 -30.33
CA MET A 354 3.65 3.79 -29.13
C MET A 354 3.03 3.14 -27.90
N THR A 355 3.86 2.69 -26.96
CA THR A 355 3.42 2.28 -25.62
C THR A 355 3.75 3.37 -24.61
N ILE A 356 2.83 3.57 -23.67
CA ILE A 356 2.95 4.44 -22.51
C ILE A 356 2.69 3.56 -21.30
N GLU A 357 3.77 3.26 -20.59
CA GLU A 357 3.79 2.42 -19.41
C GLU A 357 3.96 3.30 -18.17
N LYS A 358 3.14 3.06 -17.16
CA LYS A 358 3.22 3.80 -15.91
C LYS A 358 4.37 3.24 -15.09
N ASN A 359 5.29 4.10 -14.65
CA ASN A 359 6.31 3.64 -13.72
C ASN A 359 5.63 3.35 -12.39
N GLY A 360 5.53 2.07 -12.05
CA GLY A 360 5.25 1.67 -10.68
C GLY A 360 6.27 2.32 -9.75
N MET A 361 5.87 2.63 -8.52
CA MET A 361 6.83 3.04 -7.49
C MET A 361 8.01 2.07 -7.50
N ARG A 362 9.25 2.60 -7.60
CA ARG A 362 10.51 1.82 -7.67
C ARG A 362 10.36 0.45 -7.00
N ASN A 363 10.62 -0.62 -7.76
CA ASN A 363 10.67 -1.96 -7.19
C ASN A 363 11.80 -1.97 -6.16
N LEU A 364 11.45 -1.94 -4.88
CA LEU A 364 12.40 -1.98 -3.76
C LEU A 364 12.97 -3.39 -3.55
N ARG A 365 12.52 -4.37 -4.34
CA ARG A 365 13.04 -5.74 -4.31
C ARG A 365 14.13 -5.92 -5.35
N TYR A 366 15.13 -6.72 -4.98
CA TYR A 366 16.09 -7.26 -5.93
C TYR A 366 15.37 -8.09 -6.98
N THR A 367 15.70 -7.89 -8.25
CA THR A 367 15.34 -8.80 -9.34
C THR A 367 16.11 -10.09 -9.12
N VAL A 368 15.41 -11.24 -9.04
CA VAL A 368 16.01 -12.57 -8.86
C VAL A 368 15.91 -13.36 -10.14
#